data_AF-A0A0Q8LV12-F1
#
_entry.id   AF-A0A0Q8LV12-F1
#
_cell.length_a   1.000
_cell.length_b   1.000
_cell.length_c   1.000
_cell.angle_alpha   90.00
_cell.angle_beta   90.00
_cell.angle_gamma   90.00
#
_symmetry.space_group_name_H-M   'P 1'
#
loop_
_entity.id
_entity.type
_entity.pdbx_description
1 polymer ?
#
loop_
_entity_poly.entity_id
_entity_poly.type
_entity_poly.pdbx_seq_one_letter_code
_entity_poly.pdbx_strand_id
1 'polypeptide(L)'
;MTDILMPKATAVWLVDNTSLTFDQVADFCGLHPLEVKGIADGEVARDIRGADPIANGQLSREELDRAQANAKYRMTAQKSRHAELLKPVKKAPRYTPVSRRQDRPDAIAWFIRNHPEVADSQIARLLGTTKATIDQVRTRSHWNSAQIKPVDPVTLGLSTQMELDAVVKKAAEKKAKDDAKRGIVDGPTLEPASETGVAKAAPEVHEAEQPHYDDEDGDED
;
A
#
# COMPACT_ATOMS: atom_id res chain seq x y z
N MET A 1 5.27 -8.92 21.74
CA MET A 1 4.31 -9.50 22.70
C MET A 1 2.97 -9.58 21.98
N THR A 2 2.36 -10.76 21.92
CA THR A 2 1.05 -10.97 21.29
C THR A 2 -0.01 -10.33 22.17
N ASP A 3 -0.77 -9.40 21.60
CA ASP A 3 -1.80 -8.66 22.33
C ASP A 3 -3.03 -9.56 22.54
N ILE A 4 -3.44 -9.75 23.80
CA ILE A 4 -4.62 -10.55 24.14
C ILE A 4 -5.86 -9.74 23.77
N LEU A 5 -6.75 -10.30 22.95
CA LEU A 5 -7.93 -9.61 22.40
C LEU A 5 -8.87 -9.01 23.48
N MET A 6 -8.94 -9.59 24.69
CA MET A 6 -9.78 -9.11 25.79
C MET A 6 -9.12 -9.36 27.17
N PRO A 7 -8.10 -8.59 27.56
CA PRO A 7 -7.22 -8.92 28.69
C PRO A 7 -7.95 -8.99 30.04
N LYS A 8 -8.90 -8.09 30.31
CA LYS A 8 -9.69 -8.10 31.56
C LYS A 8 -10.66 -9.29 31.64
N ALA A 9 -11.35 -9.61 30.54
CA ALA A 9 -12.27 -10.74 30.50
C ALA A 9 -11.50 -12.08 30.57
N THR A 10 -10.34 -12.17 29.94
CA THR A 10 -9.45 -13.33 30.05
C THR A 10 -8.89 -13.48 31.46
N ALA A 11 -8.52 -12.37 32.13
CA ALA A 11 -8.08 -12.40 33.52
C ALA A 11 -9.17 -12.90 34.47
N VAL A 12 -10.42 -12.43 34.33
CA VAL A 12 -11.59 -12.94 35.09
C VAL A 12 -11.70 -14.46 34.92
N TRP A 13 -11.67 -14.95 33.67
CA TRP A 13 -11.77 -16.39 33.42
C TRP A 13 -10.62 -17.18 34.04
N LEU A 14 -9.37 -16.71 33.90
CA LEU A 14 -8.20 -17.39 34.44
C LEU A 14 -8.22 -17.44 35.97
N VAL A 15 -8.63 -16.35 36.64
CA VAL A 15 -8.75 -16.31 38.11
C VAL A 15 -9.80 -17.31 38.60
N ASP A 16 -10.93 -17.42 37.90
CA ASP A 16 -12.05 -18.27 38.33
C ASP A 16 -11.85 -19.77 38.01
N ASN A 17 -11.09 -20.09 36.97
CA ASN A 17 -11.04 -21.45 36.41
C ASN A 17 -9.67 -22.14 36.55
N THR A 18 -8.67 -21.49 37.14
CA THR A 18 -7.30 -22.01 37.20
C THR A 18 -6.65 -21.75 38.57
N SER A 19 -5.60 -22.50 38.90
CA SER A 19 -4.81 -22.29 40.12
C SER A 19 -3.57 -21.41 39.92
N LEU A 20 -3.59 -20.53 38.91
CA LEU A 20 -2.48 -19.64 38.58
C LEU A 20 -2.31 -18.55 39.64
N THR A 21 -1.07 -18.09 39.82
CA THR A 21 -0.79 -16.93 40.67
C THR A 21 -1.23 -15.62 39.99
N PHE A 22 -1.53 -14.60 40.79
CA PHE A 22 -1.91 -13.28 40.26
C PHE A 22 -0.84 -12.69 39.35
N ASP A 23 0.44 -12.94 39.65
CA ASP A 23 1.55 -12.49 38.81
C ASP A 23 1.53 -13.18 37.44
N GLN A 24 1.23 -14.48 37.37
CA GLN A 24 1.16 -15.23 36.11
C GLN A 24 0.03 -14.72 35.22
N VAL A 25 -1.14 -14.47 35.81
CA VAL A 25 -2.30 -13.93 35.08
C VAL A 25 -2.02 -12.49 34.62
N ALA A 26 -1.41 -11.67 35.47
CA ALA A 26 -1.01 -10.30 35.15
C ALA A 26 -0.06 -10.23 33.96
N ASP A 27 0.99 -11.07 33.96
CA ASP A 27 1.96 -11.15 32.88
C ASP A 27 1.34 -11.62 31.56
N PHE A 28 0.49 -12.65 31.60
CA PHE A 28 -0.16 -13.16 30.41
C PHE A 28 -1.16 -12.17 29.79
N CYS A 29 -1.96 -11.50 30.63
CA CYS A 29 -2.97 -10.54 30.18
C CYS A 29 -2.43 -9.11 29.98
N GLY A 30 -1.16 -8.85 30.34
CA GLY A 30 -0.58 -7.50 30.29
C GLY A 30 -1.23 -6.52 31.28
N LEU A 31 -1.73 -7.01 32.41
CA LEU A 31 -2.37 -6.22 33.48
C LEU A 31 -1.43 -6.06 34.67
N HIS A 32 -1.71 -5.10 35.55
CA HIS A 32 -0.97 -5.01 36.80
C HIS A 32 -1.46 -6.08 37.81
N PRO A 33 -0.59 -6.71 38.62
CA PRO A 33 -1.01 -7.70 39.62
C PRO A 33 -2.10 -7.20 40.59
N LEU A 34 -2.09 -5.91 40.92
CA LEU A 34 -3.15 -5.28 41.74
C LEU A 34 -4.52 -5.27 41.04
N GLU A 35 -4.57 -5.12 39.72
CA GLU A 35 -5.82 -5.19 38.98
C GLU A 35 -6.36 -6.63 38.98
N VAL A 36 -5.49 -7.62 38.84
CA VAL A 36 -5.87 -9.04 38.92
C VAL A 36 -6.37 -9.39 40.31
N LYS A 37 -5.72 -8.87 41.37
CA LYS A 37 -6.19 -9.02 42.74
C LYS A 37 -7.57 -8.37 42.93
N GLY A 38 -7.77 -7.16 42.42
CA GLY A 38 -9.08 -6.50 42.44
C GLY A 38 -10.15 -7.25 41.66
N ILE A 39 -9.79 -8.00 40.62
CA ILE A 39 -10.71 -8.92 39.92
C ILE A 39 -11.07 -10.12 40.82
N ALA A 40 -10.08 -10.72 41.48
CA ALA A 40 -10.29 -11.85 42.39
C ALA A 40 -11.13 -11.47 43.63
N ASP A 41 -10.92 -10.28 44.17
CA ASP A 41 -11.72 -9.70 45.26
C ASP A 41 -13.12 -9.25 44.78
N GLY A 42 -13.36 -9.33 43.47
CA GLY A 42 -14.60 -8.92 42.84
C GLY A 42 -14.85 -7.42 42.94
N GLU A 43 -13.83 -6.57 43.08
CA GLU A 43 -13.93 -5.10 43.09
C GLU A 43 -13.87 -4.51 41.67
N VAL A 44 -13.11 -5.16 40.80
CA VAL A 44 -12.86 -4.75 39.41
C VAL A 44 -13.54 -5.74 38.46
N ALA A 45 -14.10 -5.24 37.35
CA ALA A 45 -14.69 -6.07 36.29
C ALA A 45 -15.90 -6.95 36.70
N ARG A 46 -16.65 -6.57 37.75
CA ARG A 46 -17.86 -7.29 38.24
C ARG A 46 -18.85 -7.68 37.14
N ASP A 47 -19.08 -6.80 36.17
CA ASP A 47 -20.05 -7.01 35.08
C ASP A 47 -19.44 -7.68 33.83
N ILE A 48 -18.15 -8.05 33.86
CA ILE A 48 -17.46 -8.64 32.72
C ILE A 48 -17.57 -10.16 32.80
N ARG A 49 -18.19 -10.76 31.78
CA ARG A 49 -18.20 -12.22 31.62
C ARG A 49 -16.80 -12.72 31.24
N GLY A 50 -16.28 -13.68 31.99
CA GLY A 50 -15.00 -14.32 31.69
C GLY A 50 -14.94 -14.88 30.27
N ALA A 51 -13.84 -14.61 29.55
CA ALA A 51 -13.59 -15.09 28.20
C ALA A 51 -12.50 -16.17 28.21
N ASP A 52 -12.85 -17.39 27.84
CA ASP A 52 -11.94 -18.54 27.83
C ASP A 52 -10.83 -18.35 26.77
N PRO A 53 -9.55 -18.23 27.19
CA PRO A 53 -8.43 -18.06 26.27
C PRO A 53 -8.12 -19.31 25.45
N ILE A 54 -8.52 -20.50 25.89
CA ILE A 54 -8.37 -21.75 25.15
C ILE A 54 -9.41 -21.81 24.04
N ALA A 55 -10.68 -21.51 24.36
CA ALA A 55 -11.74 -21.45 23.35
C ALA A 55 -11.46 -20.39 22.27
N ASN A 56 -10.82 -19.27 22.64
CA ASN A 56 -10.41 -18.22 21.71
C ASN A 56 -9.13 -18.56 20.90
N GLY A 57 -8.50 -19.71 21.17
CA GLY A 57 -7.26 -20.13 20.51
C GLY A 57 -6.07 -19.22 20.82
N GLN A 58 -6.06 -18.59 22.00
CA GLN A 58 -4.99 -17.72 22.50
C GLN A 58 -4.05 -18.46 23.46
N LEU A 59 -4.50 -19.57 24.04
CA LEU A 59 -3.74 -20.42 24.96
C LEU A 59 -4.03 -21.90 24.66
N SER A 60 -3.04 -22.78 24.77
CA SER A 60 -3.29 -24.23 24.69
C SER A 60 -3.49 -24.83 26.07
N ARG A 61 -4.15 -25.99 26.12
CA ARG A 61 -4.37 -26.71 27.38
C ARG A 61 -3.05 -27.14 28.02
N GLU A 62 -2.10 -27.60 27.21
CA GLU A 62 -0.79 -28.03 27.68
C GLU A 62 0.01 -26.86 28.28
N GLU A 63 -0.10 -25.67 27.68
CA GLU A 63 0.54 -24.47 28.20
C GLU A 63 -0.03 -24.07 29.57
N LEU A 64 -1.35 -24.16 29.72
CA LEU A 64 -2.03 -23.88 30.99
C LEU A 64 -1.63 -24.89 32.08
N ASP A 65 -1.58 -26.18 31.75
CA ASP A 65 -1.21 -27.23 32.71
C ASP A 65 0.24 -27.06 33.21
N ARG A 66 1.18 -26.70 32.31
CA ARG A 66 2.55 -26.36 32.68
C ARG A 66 2.63 -25.16 33.63
N ALA A 67 1.81 -24.14 33.38
CA ALA A 67 1.78 -22.93 34.19
C ALA A 67 1.17 -23.17 35.58
N GLN A 68 0.14 -24.02 35.69
CA GLN A 68 -0.46 -24.39 36.96
C GLN A 68 0.48 -25.25 37.82
N ALA A 69 1.33 -26.08 37.20
CA ALA A 69 2.31 -26.90 37.91
C ALA A 69 3.52 -26.10 38.44
N ASN A 70 3.77 -24.90 37.93
CA ASN A 70 4.92 -24.08 38.32
C ASN A 70 4.57 -22.59 38.39
N ALA A 71 4.48 -22.05 39.62
CA ALA A 71 4.18 -20.65 39.89
C ALA A 71 5.15 -19.63 39.26
N LYS A 72 6.39 -20.04 38.91
CA LYS A 72 7.38 -19.17 38.26
C LYS A 72 7.29 -19.20 36.74
N TYR A 73 6.49 -20.09 36.17
CA TYR A 73 6.37 -20.24 34.73
C TYR A 73 5.54 -19.09 34.13
N ARG A 74 6.04 -18.50 33.04
CA ARG A 74 5.37 -17.42 32.30
C ARG A 74 4.78 -17.98 31.01
N MET A 75 3.46 -17.89 30.90
CA MET A 75 2.70 -18.44 29.78
C MET A 75 2.97 -17.66 28.50
N THR A 76 3.12 -18.39 27.39
CA THR A 76 3.26 -17.75 26.07
C THR A 76 1.95 -17.85 25.29
N ALA A 77 1.39 -16.68 24.92
CA ALA A 77 0.16 -16.63 24.13
C ALA A 77 0.39 -17.15 22.70
N GLN A 78 -0.52 -18.02 22.25
CA GLN A 78 -0.53 -18.51 20.88
C GLN A 78 -0.95 -17.38 19.94
N LYS A 79 -0.31 -17.32 18.76
CA LYS A 79 -0.75 -16.42 17.69
C LYS A 79 -2.12 -16.91 17.19
N SER A 80 -3.17 -16.19 17.56
CA SER A 80 -4.53 -16.50 17.09
C SER A 80 -4.57 -16.57 15.56
N ARG A 81 -5.12 -17.66 15.03
CA ARG A 81 -5.36 -17.82 13.57
C ARG A 81 -6.30 -16.74 13.02
N HIS A 82 -7.09 -16.10 13.88
CA HIS A 82 -8.01 -15.03 13.50
C HIS A 82 -7.32 -13.68 13.30
N ALA A 83 -6.13 -13.46 13.89
CA ALA A 83 -5.35 -12.24 13.64
C ALA A 83 -4.90 -12.15 12.16
N GLU A 84 -4.68 -13.30 11.51
CA GLU A 84 -4.32 -13.38 10.09
C GLU A 84 -5.54 -13.16 9.15
N LEU A 85 -6.76 -13.35 9.65
CA LEU A 85 -8.00 -13.09 8.92
C LEU A 85 -8.39 -11.61 8.92
N LEU A 86 -7.84 -10.79 9.82
CA LEU A 86 -7.95 -9.32 9.79
C LEU A 86 -6.98 -8.69 8.76
N LYS A 87 -6.88 -9.28 7.55
CA LYS A 87 -6.19 -8.60 6.45
C LYS A 87 -6.83 -7.22 6.25
N PRO A 88 -6.02 -6.17 6.03
CA PRO A 88 -6.54 -4.81 5.91
C PRO A 88 -7.64 -4.77 4.86
N VAL A 89 -8.80 -4.28 5.29
CA VAL A 89 -9.97 -4.05 4.44
C VAL A 89 -9.49 -3.35 3.17
N LYS A 90 -9.84 -3.93 2.01
CA LYS A 90 -9.52 -3.33 0.70
C LYS A 90 -9.82 -1.84 0.77
N LYS A 91 -8.83 -0.98 0.47
CA LYS A 91 -8.99 0.47 0.49
C LYS A 91 -10.31 0.83 -0.19
N ALA A 92 -11.24 1.43 0.56
CA ALA A 92 -12.53 1.83 0.02
C ALA A 92 -12.31 2.76 -1.18
N PRO A 93 -13.16 2.72 -2.22
CA PRO A 93 -13.07 3.65 -3.33
C PRO A 93 -13.04 5.09 -2.82
N ARG A 94 -12.07 5.90 -3.27
CA ARG A 94 -12.01 7.31 -2.89
C ARG A 94 -13.29 8.01 -3.31
N TYR A 95 -13.95 8.67 -2.37
CA TYR A 95 -15.08 9.53 -2.69
C TYR A 95 -14.60 10.75 -3.48
N THR A 96 -15.08 10.91 -4.71
CA THR A 96 -14.86 12.13 -5.49
C THR A 96 -16.02 13.11 -5.26
N PRO A 97 -15.75 14.32 -4.73
CA PRO A 97 -16.76 15.34 -4.53
C PRO A 97 -17.52 15.71 -5.80
N VAL A 98 -18.78 16.16 -5.68
CA VAL A 98 -19.65 16.50 -6.81
C VAL A 98 -19.03 17.55 -7.74
N SER A 99 -18.35 18.55 -7.18
CA SER A 99 -17.66 19.61 -7.93
C SER A 99 -16.61 19.06 -8.89
N ARG A 100 -15.87 18.01 -8.50
CA ARG A 100 -14.80 17.41 -9.31
C ARG A 100 -15.28 16.30 -10.25
N ARG A 101 -16.60 16.05 -10.32
CA ARG A 101 -17.13 15.00 -11.21
C ARG A 101 -17.14 15.44 -12.67
N GLN A 102 -17.23 16.74 -12.91
CA GLN A 102 -17.21 17.32 -14.25
C GLN A 102 -15.83 17.21 -14.90
N ASP A 103 -14.77 17.02 -14.11
CA ASP A 103 -13.39 16.87 -14.58
C ASP A 103 -13.07 15.43 -15.02
N ARG A 104 -13.93 14.44 -14.71
CA ARG A 104 -13.67 13.03 -15.05
C ARG A 104 -13.62 12.78 -16.57
N PRO A 105 -14.52 13.34 -17.41
CA PRO A 105 -14.44 13.16 -18.86
C PRO A 105 -13.12 13.66 -19.45
N ASP A 106 -12.56 14.73 -18.89
CA ASP A 106 -11.26 15.29 -19.30
C ASP A 106 -10.10 14.34 -19.00
N ALA A 107 -10.09 13.77 -17.78
CA ALA A 107 -9.14 12.72 -17.39
C ALA A 107 -9.29 11.45 -18.24
N ILE A 108 -10.52 11.03 -18.55
CA ILE A 108 -10.77 9.86 -19.42
C ILE A 108 -10.22 10.13 -20.82
N ALA A 109 -10.46 11.31 -21.38
CA ALA A 109 -9.97 11.68 -22.69
C ALA A 109 -8.43 11.73 -22.74
N TRP A 110 -7.78 12.12 -21.64
CA TRP A 110 -6.33 12.05 -21.48
C TRP A 110 -5.80 10.61 -21.53
N PHE A 111 -6.44 9.66 -20.84
CA PHE A 111 -6.05 8.24 -20.93
C PHE A 111 -6.22 7.69 -22.34
N ILE A 112 -7.37 7.96 -22.98
CA ILE A 112 -7.64 7.46 -24.34
C ILE A 112 -6.62 7.98 -25.35
N ARG A 113 -6.16 9.23 -25.19
CA ARG A 113 -5.18 9.85 -26.09
C ARG A 113 -3.74 9.44 -25.80
N ASN A 114 -3.31 9.46 -24.54
CA ASN A 114 -1.89 9.31 -24.18
C ASN A 114 -1.51 7.89 -23.77
N HIS A 115 -2.47 7.13 -23.22
CA HIS A 115 -2.22 5.79 -22.67
C HIS A 115 -3.27 4.77 -23.16
N PRO A 116 -3.35 4.50 -24.48
CA PRO A 116 -4.29 3.53 -25.03
C PRO A 116 -4.05 2.08 -24.56
N GLU A 117 -2.87 1.79 -24.00
CA GLU A 117 -2.52 0.51 -23.39
C GLU A 117 -3.26 0.25 -22.07
N VAL A 118 -3.76 1.30 -21.40
CA VAL A 118 -4.47 1.16 -20.11
C VAL A 118 -5.88 0.64 -20.35
N ALA A 119 -6.23 -0.46 -19.70
CA ALA A 119 -7.55 -1.07 -19.85
C ALA A 119 -8.64 -0.21 -19.19
N ASP A 120 -9.84 -0.17 -19.78
CA ASP A 120 -10.98 0.60 -19.25
C ASP A 120 -11.34 0.21 -17.81
N SER A 121 -11.10 -1.05 -17.42
CA SER A 121 -11.28 -1.51 -16.04
C SER A 121 -10.33 -0.84 -15.03
N GLN A 122 -9.12 -0.47 -15.45
CA GLN A 122 -8.16 0.26 -14.63
C GLN A 122 -8.56 1.75 -14.55
N ILE A 123 -8.95 2.35 -15.68
CA ILE A 123 -9.45 3.73 -15.74
C ILE A 123 -10.69 3.90 -14.86
N ALA A 124 -11.66 2.98 -14.97
CA ALA A 124 -12.89 2.99 -14.17
C ALA A 124 -12.61 2.95 -12.66
N ARG A 125 -11.65 2.10 -12.24
CA ARG A 125 -11.25 1.98 -10.83
C ARG A 125 -10.50 3.21 -10.33
N LEU A 126 -9.59 3.76 -11.13
CA LEU A 126 -8.77 4.90 -10.75
C LEU A 126 -9.60 6.18 -10.63
N LEU A 127 -10.43 6.47 -11.65
CA LEU A 127 -11.21 7.71 -11.72
C LEU A 127 -12.58 7.62 -11.04
N GLY A 128 -12.97 6.45 -10.54
CA GLY A 128 -14.29 6.22 -9.94
C GLY A 128 -15.43 6.46 -10.93
N THR A 129 -15.30 5.95 -12.15
CA THR A 129 -16.27 6.08 -13.25
C THR A 129 -16.74 4.71 -13.74
N THR A 130 -17.70 4.70 -14.67
CA THR A 130 -18.19 3.45 -15.29
C THR A 130 -17.60 3.26 -16.70
N LYS A 131 -17.57 2.01 -17.18
CA LYS A 131 -17.15 1.70 -18.56
C LYS A 131 -18.03 2.40 -19.59
N ALA A 132 -19.34 2.48 -19.33
CA ALA A 132 -20.27 3.19 -20.22
C ALA A 132 -19.90 4.67 -20.38
N THR A 133 -19.48 5.34 -19.30
CA THR A 133 -18.99 6.72 -19.39
C THR A 133 -17.69 6.80 -20.21
N ILE A 134 -16.77 5.84 -20.06
CA ILE A 134 -15.53 5.79 -20.84
C ILE A 134 -15.85 5.64 -22.34
N ASP A 135 -16.76 4.73 -22.68
CA ASP A 135 -17.20 4.51 -24.06
C ASP A 135 -17.89 5.75 -24.65
N GLN A 136 -18.69 6.46 -23.86
CA GLN A 136 -19.31 7.72 -24.28
C GLN A 136 -18.29 8.80 -24.61
N VAL A 137 -17.23 8.92 -23.83
CA VAL A 137 -16.13 9.87 -24.11
C VAL A 137 -15.34 9.42 -25.34
N ARG A 138 -15.05 8.12 -25.47
CA ARG A 138 -14.35 7.53 -26.62
C ARG A 138 -15.09 7.73 -27.93
N THR A 139 -16.41 7.56 -27.92
CA THR A 139 -17.30 7.70 -29.09
C THR A 139 -17.78 9.13 -29.31
N ARG A 140 -17.38 10.09 -28.45
CA ARG A 140 -17.87 11.48 -28.43
C ARG A 140 -19.40 11.59 -28.33
N SER A 141 -20.05 10.62 -27.67
CA SER A 141 -21.49 10.63 -27.39
C SER A 141 -21.84 11.15 -26.00
N HIS A 142 -20.84 11.54 -25.20
CA HIS A 142 -21.07 12.25 -23.94
C HIS A 142 -21.74 13.61 -24.21
N TRP A 143 -22.70 14.02 -23.37
CA TRP A 143 -23.47 15.26 -23.58
C TRP A 143 -22.59 16.52 -23.68
N ASN A 144 -21.45 16.54 -22.97
CA ASN A 144 -20.49 17.65 -23.00
C ASN A 144 -19.29 17.41 -23.94
N SER A 145 -19.39 16.53 -24.93
CA SER A 145 -18.22 16.10 -25.75
C SER A 145 -17.47 17.25 -26.43
N ALA A 146 -18.16 18.34 -26.77
CA ALA A 146 -17.55 19.50 -27.42
C ALA A 146 -16.57 20.27 -26.52
N GLN A 147 -16.73 20.21 -25.20
CA GLN A 147 -15.90 20.95 -24.25
C GLN A 147 -14.84 20.08 -23.56
N ILE A 148 -14.85 18.75 -23.80
CA ILE A 148 -13.90 17.83 -23.19
C ILE A 148 -12.49 18.15 -23.68
N LYS A 149 -11.58 18.40 -22.73
CA LYS A 149 -10.16 18.64 -22.99
C LYS A 149 -9.34 17.53 -22.33
N PRO A 150 -8.44 16.85 -23.05
CA PRO A 150 -7.55 15.87 -22.43
C PRO A 150 -6.61 16.54 -21.43
N VAL A 151 -6.87 16.35 -20.14
CA VAL A 151 -6.08 16.90 -19.03
C VAL A 151 -5.68 15.77 -18.09
N ASP A 152 -4.45 15.82 -17.57
CA ASP A 152 -3.88 14.80 -16.70
C ASP A 152 -4.70 14.64 -15.40
N PRO A 153 -5.13 13.43 -15.02
CA PRO A 153 -5.89 13.17 -13.79
C PRO A 153 -5.19 13.59 -12.49
N VAL A 154 -3.85 13.68 -12.47
CA VAL A 154 -3.10 14.17 -11.30
C VAL A 154 -3.27 15.68 -11.16
N THR A 155 -3.22 16.43 -12.27
CA THR A 155 -3.43 17.88 -12.28
C THR A 155 -4.86 18.27 -11.88
N LEU A 156 -5.83 17.43 -12.25
CA LEU A 156 -7.23 17.55 -11.82
C LEU A 156 -7.47 17.10 -10.37
N GLY A 157 -6.45 16.53 -9.72
CA GLY A 157 -6.53 16.02 -8.35
C GLY A 157 -7.49 14.84 -8.20
N LEU A 158 -7.64 14.02 -9.25
CA LEU A 158 -8.47 12.80 -9.26
C LEU A 158 -7.66 11.55 -8.86
N SER A 159 -6.36 11.54 -9.15
CA SER A 159 -5.42 10.47 -8.75
C SER A 159 -4.12 11.06 -8.20
N THR A 160 -3.37 10.26 -7.45
CA THR A 160 -1.98 10.64 -7.09
C THR A 160 -1.00 10.22 -8.18
N GLN A 161 0.17 10.86 -8.23
CA GLN A 161 1.24 10.50 -9.17
C GLN A 161 1.60 9.01 -9.07
N MET A 162 1.77 8.52 -7.84
CA MET A 162 2.10 7.11 -7.59
C MET A 162 1.05 6.13 -8.14
N GLU A 163 -0.24 6.51 -8.10
CA GLU A 163 -1.32 5.68 -8.63
C GLU A 163 -1.35 5.67 -10.15
N LEU A 164 -1.12 6.84 -10.77
CA LEU A 164 -1.02 6.97 -12.22
C LEU A 164 0.15 6.13 -12.75
N ASP A 165 1.34 6.31 -12.19
CA ASP A 165 2.56 5.60 -12.60
C ASP A 165 2.39 4.08 -12.45
N ALA A 166 1.77 3.62 -11.35
CA ALA A 166 1.52 2.20 -11.13
C ALA A 166 0.55 1.60 -12.16
N VAL A 167 -0.48 2.35 -12.57
CA VAL A 167 -1.44 1.89 -13.59
C VAL A 167 -0.79 1.85 -14.97
N VAL A 168 -0.07 2.90 -15.35
CA VAL A 168 0.61 2.99 -16.65
C VAL A 168 1.70 1.92 -16.77
N LYS A 169 2.58 1.78 -15.76
CA LYS A 169 3.63 0.75 -15.75
C LYS A 169 3.05 -0.65 -15.91
N LYS A 170 2.01 -0.98 -15.14
CA LYS A 170 1.35 -2.29 -15.21
C LYS A 170 0.69 -2.54 -16.57
N ALA A 171 0.11 -1.51 -17.18
CA ALA A 171 -0.50 -1.60 -18.50
C ALA A 171 0.56 -1.79 -19.60
N ALA A 172 1.64 -1.02 -19.55
CA ALA A 172 2.77 -1.13 -20.47
C ALA A 172 3.44 -2.51 -20.40
N GLU A 173 3.72 -3.04 -19.20
CA GLU A 173 4.27 -4.39 -19.01
C GLU A 173 3.35 -5.47 -19.57
N LYS A 174 2.03 -5.31 -19.39
CA LYS A 174 1.05 -6.26 -19.93
C LYS A 174 1.01 -6.20 -21.45
N LYS A 175 0.99 -4.99 -22.03
CA LYS A 175 1.02 -4.80 -23.48
C LYS A 175 2.30 -5.39 -24.08
N ALA A 176 3.46 -5.12 -23.51
CA ALA A 176 4.74 -5.68 -23.96
C ALA A 176 4.72 -7.23 -23.95
N LYS A 177 4.14 -7.85 -22.91
CA LYS A 177 3.95 -9.32 -22.87
C LYS A 177 2.98 -9.83 -23.92
N ASP A 178 1.87 -9.12 -24.14
CA ASP A 178 0.86 -9.50 -25.14
C ASP A 178 1.40 -9.33 -26.57
N ASP A 179 2.20 -8.29 -26.83
CA ASP A 179 2.84 -8.01 -28.12
C ASP A 179 3.97 -9.02 -28.41
N ALA A 180 4.80 -9.34 -27.41
CA ALA A 180 5.80 -10.42 -27.50
C ALA A 180 5.15 -11.78 -27.80
N LYS A 181 3.97 -12.07 -27.21
CA LYS A 181 3.21 -13.29 -27.48
C LYS A 181 2.58 -13.30 -28.88
N ARG A 182 2.28 -12.13 -29.44
CA ARG A 182 1.71 -11.95 -30.78
C ARG A 182 2.75 -11.80 -31.89
N GLY A 183 4.04 -11.75 -31.55
CA GLY A 183 5.14 -11.59 -32.51
C GLY A 183 5.18 -10.21 -33.16
N ILE A 184 4.56 -9.20 -32.55
CA ILE A 184 4.56 -7.82 -33.05
C ILE A 184 5.77 -7.11 -32.45
N VAL A 185 6.82 -6.92 -33.25
CA VAL A 185 7.95 -6.04 -32.93
C VAL A 185 7.64 -4.67 -33.52
N ASP A 186 6.87 -3.86 -32.81
CA ASP A 186 6.75 -2.44 -33.16
C ASP A 186 8.09 -1.74 -32.84
N GLY A 187 8.47 -0.76 -33.67
CA GLY A 187 9.83 -0.20 -33.82
C GLY A 187 10.53 0.37 -32.58
N PRO A 188 11.69 1.06 -32.75
CA PRO A 188 12.71 1.23 -31.72
C PRO A 188 12.14 1.93 -30.49
N THR A 189 11.85 1.15 -29.46
CA THR A 189 11.41 1.64 -28.17
C THR A 189 12.67 1.92 -27.36
N LEU A 190 12.75 3.10 -26.74
CA LEU A 190 13.90 3.46 -25.92
C LEU A 190 14.05 2.42 -24.80
N GLU A 191 15.27 1.88 -24.69
CA GLU A 191 15.63 0.89 -23.68
C GLU A 191 15.37 1.45 -22.27
N PRO A 192 14.95 0.59 -21.31
CA PRO A 192 14.67 1.03 -19.95
C PRO A 192 15.90 1.73 -19.35
N ALA A 193 15.68 2.81 -18.61
CA ALA A 193 16.75 3.63 -18.01
C ALA A 193 17.72 2.86 -17.09
N SER A 194 17.37 1.63 -16.70
CA SER A 194 18.27 0.70 -16.00
C SER A 194 19.41 0.15 -16.88
N GLU A 195 19.24 0.15 -18.20
CA GLU A 195 20.21 -0.37 -19.17
C GLU A 195 21.09 0.73 -19.77
N THR A 196 20.65 1.99 -19.74
CA THR A 196 21.39 3.15 -20.30
C THR A 196 22.37 3.80 -19.31
N GLY A 197 22.59 3.18 -18.15
CA GLY A 197 23.24 3.79 -16.99
C GLY A 197 24.71 3.45 -16.75
N VAL A 198 25.57 3.33 -17.76
CA VAL A 198 27.04 3.49 -17.58
C VAL A 198 27.66 4.03 -18.87
N ALA A 199 27.47 5.33 -19.15
CA ALA A 199 28.39 6.04 -20.04
C ALA A 199 29.77 6.03 -19.36
N LYS A 200 30.64 5.13 -19.81
CA LYS A 200 32.06 5.10 -19.48
C LYS A 200 32.62 6.47 -19.88
N ALA A 201 32.85 7.33 -18.90
CA ALA A 201 33.57 8.58 -19.08
C ALA A 201 34.99 8.24 -19.58
N ALA A 202 35.18 8.28 -20.90
CA ALA A 202 36.49 8.42 -21.49
C ALA A 202 36.83 9.91 -21.42
N PRO A 203 38.02 10.30 -20.92
CA PRO A 203 38.41 11.70 -20.95
C PRO A 203 38.74 12.05 -22.40
N GLU A 204 37.88 12.85 -23.06
CA GLU A 204 38.29 13.57 -24.26
C GLU A 204 39.32 14.62 -23.85
N VAL A 205 40.57 14.36 -24.21
CA VAL A 205 41.63 15.37 -24.24
C VAL A 205 41.25 16.41 -25.29
N HIS A 206 40.82 17.57 -24.84
CA HIS A 206 40.60 18.73 -25.69
C HIS A 206 41.98 19.32 -26.02
N GLU A 207 42.49 19.01 -27.21
CA GLU A 207 43.70 19.62 -27.74
C GLU A 207 43.37 21.09 -28.06
N ALA A 208 43.94 22.00 -27.28
CA ALA A 208 43.70 23.43 -27.40
C ALA A 208 44.37 23.95 -28.68
N GLU A 209 43.56 24.29 -29.67
CA GLU A 209 43.98 25.01 -30.88
C GLU A 209 44.55 26.37 -30.44
N GLN A 210 45.85 26.58 -30.66
CA GLN A 210 46.52 27.83 -30.32
C GLN A 210 46.04 28.94 -31.28
N PRO A 211 45.65 30.12 -30.79
CA PRO A 211 45.25 31.22 -31.67
C PRO A 211 46.49 31.79 -32.38
N HIS A 212 46.48 31.72 -33.72
CA HIS A 212 47.42 32.39 -34.61
C HIS A 212 47.19 33.91 -34.53
N TYR A 213 48.15 34.64 -33.97
CA TYR A 213 48.23 36.09 -34.07
C TYR A 213 49.09 36.46 -35.28
N ASP A 214 48.49 37.10 -36.28
CA ASP A 214 49.21 37.85 -37.31
C ASP A 214 49.64 39.18 -36.67
N ASP A 215 50.93 39.33 -36.39
CA ASP A 215 51.54 40.61 -36.05
C ASP A 215 51.99 41.29 -37.36
N GLU A 216 51.11 42.13 -37.90
CA GLU A 216 51.44 43.10 -38.94
C GLU A 216 51.75 44.44 -38.25
N ASP A 217 53.04 44.80 -38.20
CA ASP A 217 53.61 46.12 -38.52
C ASP A 217 54.91 46.42 -37.75
N GLY A 218 56.00 46.62 -38.49
CA GLY A 218 57.19 47.29 -37.97
C GLY A 218 58.50 47.03 -38.72
N ASP A 219 58.58 47.33 -40.02
CA ASP A 219 59.87 47.63 -40.66
C ASP A 219 60.30 49.06 -40.27
N GLU A 220 61.45 49.16 -39.61
CA GLU A 220 62.21 50.40 -39.39
C GLU A 220 62.97 50.78 -40.67
N ASP A 221 62.86 52.04 -41.11
CA ASP A 221 63.98 52.90 -41.54
C ASP A 221 63.51 54.36 -41.77
#